data_AF-A0A926ICR1-F1
#
_entry.id   AF-A0A926ICR1-F1
#
_cell.length_a   1.000
_cell.length_b   1.000
_cell.length_c   1.000
_cell.angle_alpha   90.00
_cell.angle_beta   90.00
_cell.angle_gamma   90.00
#
_symmetry.space_group_name_H-M   'P 1'
#
loop_
_entity.id
_entity.type
_entity.pdbx_description
1 polymer ?
#
loop_
_entity_poly.entity_id
_entity_poly.type
_entity_poly.pdbx_seq_one_letter_code
_entity_poly.pdbx_strand_id
1 'polypeptide(L)'
;MEQIEMMTQFLGKVFFQKDLVPEEFYLVDANSLSEGDLTAITVKRLLSQRRLNEAENLIFEEVEKDPSPRMLKIACDFYAALMELDEGALEAAQFGADEIIEGIRDIQRIYGIKDLGVSG
;
A
#
# COMPACT_ATOMS: atom_id res chain seq x y z
N MET A 1 20.39 1.98 -3.70
CA MET A 1 19.94 1.49 -5.03
C MET A 1 19.24 0.14 -4.93
N GLU A 2 19.68 -0.82 -4.10
CA GLU A 2 19.02 -2.12 -3.91
C GLU A 2 17.56 -2.03 -3.39
N GLN A 3 17.24 -1.05 -2.55
CA GLN A 3 15.89 -0.87 -1.97
C GLN A 3 14.83 -0.53 -3.04
N ILE A 4 15.18 0.31 -4.01
CA ILE A 4 14.28 0.68 -5.13
C ILE A 4 14.04 -0.54 -6.02
N GLU A 5 15.06 -1.38 -6.20
CA GLU A 5 15.00 -2.57 -7.05
C GLU A 5 14.14 -3.69 -6.44
N MET A 6 14.24 -3.90 -5.12
CA MET A 6 13.38 -4.85 -4.38
C MET A 6 11.89 -4.50 -4.47
N MET A 7 11.56 -3.22 -4.31
CA MET A 7 10.18 -2.76 -4.41
C MET A 7 9.66 -2.77 -5.85
N THR A 8 10.50 -2.43 -6.83
CA THR A 8 10.15 -2.56 -8.25
C THR A 8 9.79 -4.01 -8.60
N GLN A 9 10.53 -4.99 -8.06
CA GLN A 9 10.24 -6.40 -8.25
C GLN A 9 8.99 -6.87 -7.49
N PHE A 10 8.74 -6.35 -6.28
CA PHE A 10 7.54 -6.65 -5.51
C PHE A 10 6.29 -6.08 -6.17
N LEU A 11 6.28 -4.78 -6.47
CA LEU A 11 5.21 -4.11 -7.21
C LEU A 11 5.01 -4.79 -8.56
N GLY A 12 6.08 -5.07 -9.29
CA GLY A 12 6.02 -5.81 -10.55
C GLY A 12 5.31 -7.16 -10.44
N LYS A 13 5.56 -7.93 -9.38
CA LYS A 13 4.91 -9.24 -9.17
C LYS A 13 3.47 -9.15 -8.66
N VAL A 14 3.15 -8.19 -7.79
CA VAL A 14 1.77 -7.93 -7.35
C VAL A 14 0.92 -7.46 -8.54
N PHE A 15 1.49 -6.59 -9.38
CA PHE A 15 0.86 -6.05 -10.58
C PHE A 15 0.81 -7.07 -11.75
N PHE A 16 1.75 -8.01 -11.87
CA PHE A 16 1.69 -9.06 -12.90
C PHE A 16 0.84 -10.28 -12.54
N GLN A 17 0.50 -10.51 -11.26
CA GLN A 17 -0.31 -11.67 -10.85
C GLN A 17 -1.83 -11.44 -10.98
N LYS A 18 -2.27 -10.24 -11.32
CA LYS A 18 -3.66 -9.99 -11.72
C LYS A 18 -3.66 -9.04 -12.89
N ASP A 19 -4.36 -9.41 -13.96
CA ASP A 19 -4.70 -8.51 -15.06
C ASP A 19 -5.24 -7.19 -14.48
N LEU A 20 -4.39 -6.15 -14.44
CA LEU A 20 -4.78 -4.82 -14.02
C LEU A 20 -5.57 -4.20 -15.14
N VAL A 21 -6.86 -4.48 -15.14
CA VAL A 21 -7.79 -3.59 -15.80
C VAL A 21 -7.68 -2.26 -15.04
N PRO A 22 -7.38 -1.14 -15.71
CA PRO A 22 -7.44 0.17 -15.08
C PRO A 22 -8.84 0.32 -14.45
N GLU A 23 -8.91 0.59 -13.15
CA GLU A 23 -10.17 0.98 -12.53
C GLU A 23 -10.56 2.33 -13.13
N GLU A 24 -11.43 2.31 -14.14
CA GLU A 24 -12.13 3.51 -14.58
C GLU A 24 -12.92 4.08 -13.39
N PHE A 25 -12.87 5.39 -13.23
CA PHE A 25 -13.56 6.13 -12.17
C PHE A 25 -15.07 6.08 -12.45
N TYR A 26 -15.74 4.99 -12.06
CA TYR A 26 -17.20 4.91 -12.11
C TYR A 26 -17.79 5.69 -10.93
N LEU A 27 -18.90 6.37 -11.17
CA LEU A 27 -19.76 6.87 -10.09
C LEU A 27 -20.37 5.64 -9.40
N VAL A 28 -19.73 5.19 -8.33
CA VAL A 28 -20.21 4.06 -7.52
C VAL A 28 -21.39 4.56 -6.69
N ASP A 29 -22.54 3.88 -6.74
CA ASP A 29 -23.65 4.14 -5.82
C ASP A 29 -23.11 3.93 -4.39
N ALA A 30 -23.29 4.90 -3.51
CA ALA A 30 -22.83 4.81 -2.12
C ALA A 30 -23.38 3.56 -1.41
N ASN A 31 -24.54 3.04 -1.83
CA ASN A 31 -25.14 1.80 -1.32
C ASN A 31 -24.50 0.52 -1.86
N SER A 32 -23.59 0.62 -2.83
CA SER A 32 -22.90 -0.51 -3.48
C SER A 32 -21.41 -0.60 -3.12
N LEU A 33 -20.91 0.32 -2.29
CA LEU A 33 -19.53 0.30 -1.81
C LEU A 33 -19.32 -0.86 -0.84
N SER A 34 -18.36 -1.71 -1.13
CA SER A 34 -17.86 -2.68 -0.16
C SER A 34 -17.05 -1.98 0.94
N GLU A 35 -16.85 -2.65 2.08
CA GLU A 35 -15.97 -2.15 3.14
C GLU A 35 -14.56 -1.84 2.61
N GLY A 36 -14.03 -2.69 1.71
CA GLY A 36 -12.75 -2.46 1.06
C GLY A 36 -12.73 -1.22 0.13
N ASP A 37 -13.85 -0.84 -0.47
CA ASP A 37 -13.94 0.40 -1.26
C ASP A 37 -13.89 1.63 -0.35
N LEU A 38 -14.57 1.58 0.80
CA LEU A 38 -14.53 2.64 1.81
C LEU A 38 -13.12 2.79 2.39
N THR A 39 -12.42 1.68 2.64
CA THR A 39 -11.02 1.69 3.08
C THR A 39 -10.13 2.34 2.03
N ALA A 40 -10.24 1.95 0.75
CA ALA A 40 -9.45 2.55 -0.33
C ALA A 40 -9.68 4.06 -0.46
N ILE A 41 -10.93 4.52 -0.37
CA ILE A 41 -11.29 5.94 -0.40
C ILE A 41 -10.68 6.67 0.81
N THR A 42 -10.75 6.07 1.99
CA THR A 42 -10.23 6.66 3.23
C THR A 42 -8.71 6.78 3.21
N VAL A 43 -8.00 5.74 2.77
CA VAL A 43 -6.54 5.74 2.59
C VAL A 43 -6.13 6.85 1.61
N LYS A 44 -6.78 6.96 0.45
CA LYS A 44 -6.50 8.04 -0.52
C LYS A 44 -6.73 9.43 0.07
N ARG A 45 -7.77 9.61 0.89
CA ARG A 45 -8.03 10.87 1.61
C ARG A 45 -6.94 11.18 2.64
N LEU A 46 -6.48 10.19 3.40
CA LEU A 46 -5.43 10.40 4.40
C LEU A 46 -4.09 10.72 3.74
N LEU A 47 -3.77 10.04 2.63
CA LEU A 47 -2.60 10.31 1.81
C LEU A 47 -2.60 11.77 1.31
N SER A 48 -3.71 12.25 0.75
CA SER A 48 -3.81 13.64 0.27
C SER A 48 -3.73 14.68 1.38
N GLN A 49 -4.05 14.29 2.63
CA GLN A 49 -3.91 15.11 3.83
C GLN A 49 -2.54 15.01 4.50
N ARG A 50 -1.58 14.24 3.94
CA ARG A 50 -0.26 13.95 4.54
C ARG A 50 -0.35 13.24 5.89
N ARG A 51 -1.45 12.54 6.18
CA ARG A 51 -1.66 11.78 7.41
C ARG A 51 -1.21 10.32 7.20
N LEU A 52 0.09 10.15 6.94
CA LEU A 52 0.65 8.88 6.46
C LEU A 52 0.56 7.77 7.52
N ASN A 53 0.94 8.07 8.77
CA ASN A 53 0.82 7.15 9.90
C ASN A 53 -0.62 6.64 10.10
N GLU A 54 -1.61 7.52 9.95
CA GLU A 54 -3.02 7.13 10.08
C GLU A 54 -3.50 6.27 8.91
N ALA A 55 -3.00 6.53 7.71
CA ALA A 55 -3.30 5.72 6.53
C ALA A 55 -2.73 4.30 6.69
N GLU A 56 -1.48 4.20 7.15
CA GLU A 56 -0.82 2.92 7.41
C GLU A 56 -1.50 2.12 8.52
N ASN A 57 -1.80 2.76 9.66
CA ASN A 57 -2.54 2.13 10.75
C ASN A 57 -3.87 1.54 10.28
N LEU A 58 -4.65 2.30 9.49
CA LEU A 58 -5.90 1.81 8.92
C LEU A 58 -5.68 0.61 7.99
N ILE A 59 -4.63 0.62 7.16
CA ILE A 59 -4.29 -0.51 6.29
C ILE A 59 -4.00 -1.74 7.14
N PHE A 60 -3.17 -1.63 8.18
CA PHE A 60 -2.85 -2.76 9.05
C PHE A 60 -4.06 -3.28 9.81
N GLU A 61 -4.88 -2.41 10.39
CA GLU A 61 -6.12 -2.80 11.08
C GLU A 61 -7.04 -3.62 10.17
N GLU A 62 -7.18 -3.23 8.91
CA GLU A 62 -8.06 -3.92 7.95
C GLU A 62 -7.41 -5.19 7.38
N VAL A 63 -6.10 -5.18 7.12
CA VAL A 63 -5.34 -6.36 6.68
C VAL A 63 -5.34 -7.46 7.76
N GLU A 64 -5.22 -7.11 9.04
CA GLU A 64 -5.27 -8.06 10.15
C GLU A 64 -6.67 -8.65 10.36
N LYS A 65 -7.73 -7.87 10.09
CA LYS A 65 -9.12 -8.36 10.14
C LYS A 65 -9.43 -9.31 8.98
N ASP A 66 -9.05 -8.94 7.76
CA ASP A 66 -9.26 -9.73 6.56
C ASP A 66 -8.09 -9.53 5.56
N PRO A 67 -7.13 -10.48 5.49
CA PRO A 67 -5.98 -10.41 4.58
C PRO A 67 -6.40 -10.79 3.15
N SER A 68 -7.35 -10.04 2.59
CA SER A 68 -7.88 -10.28 1.25
C SER A 68 -6.95 -9.73 0.17
N PRO A 69 -6.98 -10.28 -1.06
CA PRO A 69 -6.19 -9.73 -2.18
C PRO A 69 -6.50 -8.27 -2.50
N ARG A 70 -7.69 -7.77 -2.13
CA ARG A 70 -8.07 -6.36 -2.27
C ARG A 70 -7.30 -5.50 -1.28
N MET A 71 -7.20 -5.91 -0.02
CA MET A 71 -6.41 -5.21 0.99
C MET A 71 -4.91 -5.19 0.65
N LEU A 72 -4.38 -6.28 0.11
CA LEU A 72 -3.00 -6.31 -0.40
C LEU A 72 -2.78 -5.25 -1.48
N LYS A 73 -3.73 -5.11 -2.42
CA LYS A 73 -3.65 -4.08 -3.47
C LYS A 73 -3.65 -2.66 -2.87
N ILE A 74 -4.52 -2.39 -1.89
CA ILE A 74 -4.59 -1.08 -1.23
C ILE A 74 -3.26 -0.74 -0.55
N ALA A 75 -2.66 -1.70 0.17
CA ALA A 75 -1.33 -1.53 0.77
C ALA A 75 -0.25 -1.23 -0.29
N CYS A 76 -0.25 -1.98 -1.40
CA CYS A 76 0.71 -1.77 -2.48
C CYS A 76 0.56 -0.40 -3.15
N ASP A 77 -0.68 0.02 -3.42
CA ASP A 77 -0.97 1.34 -3.99
C ASP A 77 -0.52 2.47 -3.04
N PHE A 78 -0.70 2.29 -1.72
CA PHE A 78 -0.24 3.23 -0.70
C PHE A 78 1.28 3.39 -0.71
N TYR A 79 2.04 2.29 -0.59
CA TYR A 79 3.51 2.37 -0.58
C TYR A 79 4.06 2.86 -1.92
N ALA A 80 3.46 2.48 -3.05
CA ALA A 80 3.84 3.03 -4.36
C ALA A 80 3.66 4.56 -4.41
N ALA A 81 2.57 5.08 -3.84
CA ALA A 81 2.34 6.52 -3.78
C ALA A 81 3.33 7.26 -2.87
N LEU A 82 3.85 6.61 -1.82
CA LEU A 82 4.89 7.20 -0.96
C LEU A 82 6.23 7.36 -1.69
N MET A 83 6.53 6.49 -2.66
CA MET A 83 7.78 6.57 -3.45
C MET A 83 7.84 7.78 -4.37
N GLU A 84 6.69 8.36 -4.71
CA GLU A 84 6.58 9.57 -5.52
C GLU A 84 6.77 10.85 -4.67
N LEU A 85 6.90 10.72 -3.34
CA LEU A 85 7.12 11.83 -2.43
C LEU A 85 8.61 12.09 -2.24
N ASP A 86 8.97 13.38 -2.22
CA ASP A 86 10.31 13.77 -1.82
C ASP A 86 10.52 13.63 -0.29
N GLU A 87 11.79 13.59 0.12
CA GLU A 87 12.21 13.40 1.51
C GLU A 87 11.63 14.47 2.44
N GLY A 88 11.52 15.73 1.98
CA GLY A 88 10.94 16.82 2.78
C GLY A 88 9.44 16.65 3.01
N ALA A 89 8.71 16.12 2.02
CA ALA A 89 7.30 15.80 2.15
C ALA A 89 7.05 14.62 3.11
N LEU A 90 7.94 13.63 3.12
CA LEU A 90 7.90 12.50 4.06
C LEU A 90 8.23 12.97 5.50
N GLU A 91 9.29 13.76 5.67
CA GLU A 91 9.68 14.31 6.97
C GLU A 91 8.59 15.21 7.57
N ALA A 92 7.96 16.06 6.75
CA ALA A 92 6.84 16.89 7.18
C ALA A 92 5.62 16.08 7.63
N ALA A 93 5.46 14.87 7.11
CA ALA A 93 4.43 13.92 7.52
C ALA A 93 4.87 13.00 8.67
N GLN A 94 6.07 13.21 9.22
CA GLN A 94 6.70 12.36 10.24
C GLN A 94 6.75 10.89 9.80
N PHE A 95 7.18 10.68 8.54
CA PHE A 95 7.32 9.37 7.95
C PHE A 95 8.72 9.23 7.32
N GLY A 96 9.34 8.06 7.43
CA GLY A 96 10.70 7.80 6.97
C GLY A 96 10.81 6.65 5.97
N ALA A 97 11.95 6.58 5.27
CA ALA A 97 12.25 5.47 4.36
C ALA A 97 12.33 4.12 5.10
N ASP A 98 12.80 4.11 6.35
CA ASP A 98 12.85 2.91 7.19
C ASP A 98 11.45 2.40 7.53
N GLU A 99 10.50 3.29 7.82
CA GLU A 99 9.09 2.94 8.07
C GLU A 99 8.42 2.34 6.83
N ILE A 100 8.68 2.91 5.64
CA ILE A 100 8.23 2.31 4.36
C ILE A 100 8.72 0.86 4.23
N ILE A 101 10.01 0.62 4.50
CA ILE A 101 10.62 -0.70 4.35
C ILE A 101 10.07 -1.68 5.39
N GLU A 102 9.93 -1.26 6.64
CA GLU A 102 9.36 -2.06 7.73
C GLU A 102 7.92 -2.45 7.41
N GLY A 103 7.08 -1.47 7.04
CA GLY A 103 5.68 -1.71 6.70
C GLY A 103 5.51 -2.69 5.53
N ILE A 104 6.33 -2.59 4.49
CA ILE A 104 6.30 -3.55 3.36
C ILE A 104 6.65 -4.96 3.81
N ARG A 105 7.69 -5.11 4.64
CA ARG A 105 8.10 -6.43 5.17
C ARG A 105 7.01 -7.03 6.04
N ASP A 106 6.31 -6.21 6.80
CA ASP A 106 5.22 -6.65 7.66
C ASP A 106 4.01 -7.09 6.84
N ILE A 107 3.63 -6.34 5.80
CA ILE A 107 2.61 -6.78 4.83
C ILE A 107 3.03 -8.10 4.17
N GLN A 108 4.27 -8.24 3.70
CA GLN A 108 4.76 -9.51 3.13
C GLN A 108 4.62 -10.67 4.11
N ARG A 109 4.93 -10.45 5.39
CA ARG A 109 4.80 -11.46 6.45
C ARG A 109 3.35 -11.87 6.67
N ILE A 110 2.42 -10.91 6.73
CA ILE A 110 0.99 -11.18 6.93
C ILE A 110 0.43 -12.02 5.77
N TYR A 111 0.83 -11.72 4.54
CA TYR A 111 0.37 -12.45 3.35
C TYR A 111 1.17 -13.72 3.05
N GLY A 112 2.14 -14.09 3.90
CA GLY A 112 2.98 -15.28 3.71
C GLY A 112 3.84 -15.22 2.44
N ILE A 113 4.10 -14.02 1.92
CA ILE A 113 4.94 -13.80 0.75
C ILE A 113 6.39 -13.96 1.21
N LYS A 114 7.04 -15.05 0.80
CA LYS A 114 8.46 -15.26 1.10
C LYS A 114 9.27 -14.10 0.56
N ASP A 115 10.14 -13.55 1.40
CA ASP A 115 11.10 -12.49 1.06
C ASP A 115 11.77 -12.83 -0.29
N LEU A 116 11.44 -12.07 -1.34
CA LEU A 116 11.71 -12.46 -2.73
C LEU A 116 13.15 -12.19 -3.18
N GLY A 117 14.07 -11.98 -2.25
CA GLY A 117 15.49 -11.87 -2.55
C GLY A 117 16.27 -11.05 -1.54
N VAL A 118 16.56 -11.64 -0.38
CA VAL A 118 17.77 -11.31 0.39
C VAL A 118 18.53 -12.62 0.55
N SER A 119 19.50 -12.83 -0.33
CA SER A 119 20.67 -13.63 0.06
C SER A 119 21.54 -12.69 0.87
N GLY A 120 21.83 -13.07 2.12
CA GLY A 120 22.76 -12.33 2.97
C GLY A 120 24.20 -12.39 2.50
#